data_AF-A0A527ZCK2-F1
#
_entry.id   AF-A0A527ZCK2-F1
#
_cell.length_a   1.000
_cell.length_b   1.000
_cell.length_c   1.000
_cell.angle_alpha   90.00
_cell.angle_beta   90.00
_cell.angle_gamma   90.00
#
_symmetry.space_group_name_H-M   'P 1'
#
loop_
_entity.id
_entity.type
_entity.pdbx_description
1 polymer ?
#
loop_
_entity_poly.entity_id
_entity_poly.type
_entity_poly.pdbx_seq_one_letter_code
_entity_poly.pdbx_strand_id
1 'polypeptide(L)'
;QPVGHYEFCQKIPRECNQRTQKQAPIELTRKLWAKIVSINNSINSKIAPRTDMELWGKEEIWSYPNSGFGDCEDYALEKRRALM
;
A
#
# COMPACT_ATOMS: atom_id res chain seq x y z
N GLN A 1 -8.19 -12.68 -6.53
CA GLN A 1 -6.96 -11.97 -6.18
C GLN A 1 -6.10 -11.92 -7.43
N PRO A 2 -5.50 -10.77 -7.78
CA PRO A 2 -4.45 -10.71 -8.80
C PRO A 2 -3.26 -11.59 -8.42
N VAL A 3 -2.48 -12.03 -9.42
CA VAL A 3 -1.32 -12.91 -9.19
C VAL A 3 -0.26 -12.25 -8.31
N GLY A 4 0.04 -10.95 -8.51
CA GLY A 4 1.00 -10.20 -7.70
C GLY A 4 0.65 -10.18 -6.21
N HIS A 5 -0.61 -9.87 -5.86
CA HIS A 5 -1.09 -9.93 -4.48
C HIS A 5 -0.97 -11.34 -3.88
N TYR A 6 -1.31 -12.39 -4.65
CA TYR A 6 -1.20 -13.77 -4.18
C TYR A 6 0.25 -14.14 -3.83
N GLU A 7 1.20 -13.83 -4.72
CA GLU A 7 2.63 -14.07 -4.47
C GLU A 7 3.15 -13.25 -3.29
N PHE A 8 2.70 -12.00 -3.14
CA PHE A 8 3.04 -11.16 -1.99
C PHE A 8 2.53 -11.75 -0.67
N CYS A 9 1.32 -12.28 -0.64
CA CYS A 9 0.81 -13.01 0.52
C CYS A 9 1.64 -14.24 0.85
N GLN A 10 2.12 -14.98 -0.16
CA GLN A 10 2.99 -16.12 0.08
C GLN A 10 4.33 -15.69 0.69
N LYS A 11 4.91 -14.58 0.22
CA LYS A 11 6.16 -14.02 0.73
C LYS A 11 6.00 -13.40 2.13
N ILE A 12 4.89 -12.72 2.38
CA ILE A 12 4.62 -11.98 3.63
C ILE A 12 3.21 -12.33 4.17
N PRO A 13 3.01 -13.53 4.76
CA PRO A 13 1.68 -14.00 5.15
C PRO A 13 0.89 -13.06 6.08
N ARG A 14 1.59 -12.29 6.92
CA ARG A 14 0.97 -11.31 7.82
C ARG A 14 0.19 -10.20 7.10
N GLU A 15 0.54 -9.90 5.85
CA GLU A 15 -0.11 -8.84 5.05
C GLU A 15 -1.53 -9.21 4.64
N CYS A 16 -1.78 -10.52 4.54
CA CYS A 16 -3.04 -11.09 4.09
C CYS A 16 -3.84 -11.74 5.22
N ASN A 17 -3.30 -11.70 6.44
CA ASN A 17 -3.98 -12.07 7.68
C ASN A 17 -4.64 -10.87 8.37
N GLN A 18 -4.56 -9.66 7.80
CA GLN A 18 -5.23 -8.47 8.31
C GLN A 18 -6.75 -8.64 8.17
N ARG A 19 -7.45 -8.72 9.30
CA ARG A 19 -8.91 -8.85 9.36
C ARG A 19 -9.47 -7.57 9.95
N THR A 20 -10.28 -6.86 9.17
CA THR A 20 -11.12 -5.78 9.72
C THR A 20 -12.13 -6.43 10.65
N GLN A 21 -12.18 -5.99 11.91
CA GLN A 21 -13.20 -6.46 12.85
C GLN A 21 -14.59 -6.20 12.27
N LYS A 22 -15.55 -7.11 12.52
CA LYS A 22 -16.93 -6.94 12.08
C LYS A 22 -17.63 -5.90 12.97
N GLN A 23 -17.37 -4.63 12.69
CA GLN A 23 -17.92 -3.47 13.39
C GLN A 23 -18.53 -2.49 12.40
N ALA A 24 -19.31 -1.53 12.90
CA ALA A 24 -19.81 -0.44 12.08
C ALA A 24 -18.64 0.34 11.45
N PRO A 25 -18.80 0.89 10.24
CA PRO A 25 -17.79 1.77 9.66
C PRO A 25 -17.43 2.91 10.62
N ILE A 26 -16.14 3.23 10.70
CA ILE A 26 -15.67 4.40 11.44
C ILE A 26 -16.25 5.68 10.81
N GLU A 27 -16.69 6.61 11.64
CA GLU A 27 -17.15 7.93 11.18
C GLU A 27 -16.00 8.70 10.54
N LEU A 28 -16.23 9.25 9.34
CA LEU A 28 -15.28 10.12 8.67
C LEU A 28 -15.28 11.53 9.28
N THR A 29 -14.68 11.67 10.45
CA THR A 29 -14.50 12.96 11.10
C THR A 29 -13.53 13.85 10.32
N ARG A 30 -13.60 15.17 10.51
CA ARG A 30 -12.63 16.12 9.92
C ARG A 30 -11.17 15.79 10.28
N LYS A 31 -10.94 15.30 11.51
CA LYS A 31 -9.62 14.88 11.99
C LYS A 31 -9.13 13.64 11.22
N LEU A 32 -9.99 12.64 11.01
CA LEU A 32 -9.65 11.44 10.25
C LEU A 32 -9.38 11.78 8.78
N TRP A 33 -10.22 12.63 8.17
CA TRP A 33 -10.00 13.11 6.81
C TRP A 33 -8.66 13.81 6.64
N ALA A 34 -8.30 14.72 7.57
CA ALA A 34 -7.01 15.39 7.55
C ALA A 34 -5.83 14.40 7.68
N LYS A 35 -5.95 13.35 8.51
CA LYS A 35 -4.94 12.28 8.61
C LYS A 35 -4.78 11.54 7.27
N ILE A 36 -5.88 11.15 6.62
CA ILE A 36 -5.86 10.45 5.32
C ILE A 36 -5.16 11.31 4.26
N VAL A 37 -5.54 12.59 4.13
CA VAL A 37 -4.93 13.50 3.14
C VAL A 37 -3.44 13.72 3.43
N SER A 38 -3.07 13.93 4.69
CA SER A 38 -1.67 14.13 5.10
C SER A 38 -0.80 12.90 4.76
N ILE A 39 -1.26 11.69 5.09
CA ILE A 39 -0.55 10.46 4.75
C ILE A 39 -0.44 10.28 3.25
N ASN A 40 -1.56 10.44 2.51
CA ASN A 40 -1.56 10.29 1.06
C ASN A 40 -0.53 11.21 0.41
N ASN A 41 -0.50 12.49 0.80
CA ASN A 41 0.44 13.47 0.27
C ASN A 41 1.88 13.15 0.67
N SER A 42 2.13 12.73 1.92
CA SER A 42 3.46 12.36 2.38
C SER A 42 4.01 11.19 1.58
N ILE A 43 3.23 10.13 1.39
CA ILE A 43 3.66 8.95 0.63
C ILE A 43 3.87 9.30 -0.84
N ASN A 44 2.95 10.05 -1.45
CA ASN A 44 3.11 10.51 -2.84
C ASN A 44 4.37 11.36 -3.07
N SER A 45 4.85 12.06 -2.05
CA SER A 45 6.07 12.87 -2.14
C SER A 45 7.37 12.11 -1.86
N LYS A 46 7.29 10.96 -1.18
CA LYS A 46 8.46 10.17 -0.76
C LYS A 46 8.86 9.11 -1.77
N ILE A 47 7.91 8.64 -2.56
CA ILE A 47 8.12 7.58 -3.55
C ILE A 47 8.17 8.24 -4.93
N ALA A 48 9.19 7.93 -5.72
CA ALA A 48 9.26 8.29 -7.12
C ALA A 48 8.60 7.20 -7.98
N PRO A 49 7.71 7.54 -8.92
CA PRO A 49 6.98 6.54 -9.70
C PRO A 49 7.92 5.78 -10.65
N ARG A 50 7.89 4.45 -10.59
CA ARG A 50 8.56 3.51 -11.50
C ARG A 50 7.70 2.25 -11.60
N THR A 51 7.57 1.71 -12.79
CA THR A 51 6.86 0.44 -13.02
C THR A 51 7.68 -0.74 -12.51
N ASP A 52 7.01 -1.84 -12.21
CA ASP A 52 7.69 -3.10 -11.89
C ASP A 52 8.61 -3.62 -12.99
N MET A 53 8.30 -3.32 -14.25
CA MET A 53 9.18 -3.69 -15.37
C MET A 53 10.52 -2.94 -15.28
N GLU A 54 10.50 -1.65 -14.93
CA GLU A 54 11.70 -0.84 -14.74
C GLU A 54 12.51 -1.26 -13.50
N LEU A 55 11.84 -1.66 -12.42
CA LEU A 55 12.49 -2.02 -11.16
C LEU A 55 13.00 -3.47 -11.13
N TRP A 56 12.23 -4.40 -11.70
CA TRP A 56 12.43 -5.83 -11.51
C TRP A 56 12.47 -6.65 -12.80
N GLY A 57 12.16 -6.05 -13.96
CA GLY A 57 12.06 -6.76 -15.23
C GLY A 57 10.87 -7.73 -15.28
N LYS A 58 9.83 -7.51 -14.47
CA LYS A 58 8.60 -8.31 -14.45
C LYS A 58 7.39 -7.41 -14.60
N GLU A 59 6.29 -8.00 -15.07
CA GLU A 59 5.06 -7.25 -15.30
C GLU A 59 4.39 -6.79 -13.99
N GLU A 60 4.56 -7.56 -12.90
CA GLU A 60 3.92 -7.29 -11.61
C GLU A 60 4.71 -7.93 -10.45
N ILE A 61 5.06 -7.14 -9.43
CA ILE A 61 5.64 -7.51 -8.14
C ILE A 61 5.16 -6.53 -7.06
N TRP A 62 4.16 -6.96 -6.29
CA TRP A 62 3.74 -6.25 -5.08
C TRP A 62 4.89 -6.23 -4.06
N SER A 63 5.27 -5.05 -3.59
CA SER A 63 6.38 -4.85 -2.66
C SER A 63 6.15 -3.66 -1.72
N TYR A 64 7.08 -3.44 -0.79
CA TYR A 64 7.14 -2.18 -0.07
C TYR A 64 8.22 -1.30 -0.71
N PRO A 65 7.94 -0.02 -1.00
CA PRO A 65 8.81 0.87 -1.77
C PRO A 65 9.97 1.43 -0.90
N ASN A 66 10.70 0.54 -0.22
CA ASN A 66 11.79 0.90 0.70
C ASN A 66 12.98 1.54 -0.03
N SER A 67 13.13 1.30 -1.33
CA SER A 67 14.10 1.94 -2.21
C SER A 67 13.72 3.37 -2.61
N GLY A 68 12.52 3.84 -2.26
CA GLY A 68 11.97 5.12 -2.68
C GLY A 68 11.34 5.09 -4.08
N PHE A 69 11.14 3.90 -4.67
CA PHE A 69 10.47 3.73 -5.97
C PHE A 69 9.33 2.72 -5.87
N GLY A 70 8.33 2.87 -6.73
CA GLY A 70 7.22 1.93 -6.88
C GLY A 70 6.13 2.49 -7.79
N ASP A 71 5.08 1.71 -8.00
CA ASP A 71 3.89 2.07 -8.77
C ASP A 71 2.61 1.92 -7.92
N CYS A 72 1.46 1.69 -8.54
CA CYS A 72 0.16 1.96 -7.94
C CYS A 72 -0.10 1.15 -6.66
N GLU A 73 0.15 -0.15 -6.70
CA GLU A 73 -0.06 -1.09 -5.61
C GLU A 73 0.95 -0.88 -4.47
N ASP A 74 2.20 -0.58 -4.79
CA ASP A 74 3.24 -0.29 -3.80
C ASP A 74 2.87 0.96 -2.99
N TYR A 75 2.35 2.00 -3.66
CA TYR A 75 1.83 3.20 -3.00
C TYR A 75 0.62 2.87 -2.12
N ALA A 76 -0.29 2.02 -2.59
CA ALA A 76 -1.46 1.61 -1.83
C ALA A 76 -1.07 0.84 -0.56
N LEU A 77 -0.10 -0.08 -0.69
CA LEU A 77 0.46 -0.83 0.43
C LEU A 77 1.10 0.11 1.47
N GLU A 78 1.92 1.06 1.02
CA GLU A 78 2.59 2.00 1.94
C GLU A 78 1.60 2.93 2.64
N LYS A 79 0.61 3.46 1.93
CA LYS A 79 -0.46 4.29 2.53
C LYS A 79 -1.25 3.52 3.57
N ARG A 80 -1.58 2.25 3.29
CA ARG A 80 -2.24 1.37 4.27
C ARG A 80 -1.35 1.16 5.50
N ARG A 81 -0.06 0.86 5.31
CA ARG A 81 0.91 0.67 6.40
C ARG A 81 1.04 1.90 7.29
N ALA A 82 0.99 3.10 6.72
CA ALA A 82 1.05 4.35 7.47
C ALA A 82 -0.27 4.73 8.19
N LEU A 83 -1.40 4.14 7.79
CA LEU A 83 -2.70 4.39 8.41
C LEU A 83 -2.94 3.52 9.65
N MET A 84 -2.39 2.31 9.65
CA MET A 84 -2.39 1.34 10.76
C MET A 84 -1.50 1.81 11.90
#